data_AF-A0A239Z0S5-F1
#
_entry.id   AF-A0A239Z0S5-F1
#
_cell.length_a   1.000
_cell.length_b   1.000
_cell.length_c   1.000
_cell.angle_alpha   90.00
_cell.angle_beta   90.00
_cell.angle_gamma   90.00
#
_symmetry.space_group_name_H-M   'P 1'
#
loop_
_entity.id
_entity.type
_entity.pdbx_description
1 polymer ?
#
loop_
_entity_poly.entity_id
_entity_poly.type
_entity_poly.pdbx_seq_one_letter_code
_entity_poly.pdbx_strand_id
1 'polypeptide(L)'
;MCNSNTLIGMPWQLAKSRLQAAHIPFKVMIGASFNRYFEIANEGLYVARITGVDECLHVLVYRPMIASDFGRSIEVDYAKENI
;
A
#
# COMPACT_ATOMS: atom_id res chain seq x y z
N MET A 1 -18.97 -10.58 -10.39
CA MET A 1 -17.56 -10.70 -9.95
C MET A 1 -17.28 -9.60 -8.94
N CYS A 2 -16.72 -9.92 -7.77
CA CYS A 2 -16.28 -8.90 -6.82
C CYS A 2 -15.22 -8.05 -7.52
N ASN A 3 -15.45 -6.74 -7.68
CA ASN A 3 -14.45 -5.86 -8.30
C ASN A 3 -13.22 -5.83 -7.39
N SER A 4 -12.17 -6.54 -7.78
CA SER A 4 -10.96 -6.72 -6.98
C SER A 4 -10.29 -5.39 -6.61
N ASN A 5 -10.52 -4.33 -7.39
CA ASN A 5 -10.05 -2.99 -7.08
C ASN A 5 -10.64 -2.42 -5.77
N THR A 6 -11.78 -2.94 -5.30
CA THR A 6 -12.36 -2.56 -4.00
C THR A 6 -11.49 -2.96 -2.81
N LEU A 7 -10.52 -3.87 -3.01
CA LEU A 7 -9.61 -4.31 -1.95
C LEU A 7 -8.39 -3.39 -1.81
N ILE A 8 -8.11 -2.51 -2.78
CA ILE A 8 -6.98 -1.58 -2.74
C ILE A 8 -7.15 -0.63 -1.54
N GLY A 9 -6.07 -0.44 -0.77
CA GLY A 9 -6.09 0.37 0.45
C GLY A 9 -6.67 -0.34 1.68
N MET A 10 -7.17 -1.58 1.57
CA MET A 10 -7.59 -2.34 2.76
C MET A 10 -6.40 -2.93 3.51
N PRO A 11 -6.52 -3.13 4.83
CA PRO A 11 -5.61 -3.99 5.58
C PRO A 11 -5.57 -5.39 4.98
N TRP A 12 -4.37 -5.94 4.81
CA TRP A 12 -4.15 -7.24 4.17
C TRP A 12 -4.93 -8.36 4.84
N GLN A 13 -5.03 -8.36 6.17
CA GLN A 13 -5.80 -9.39 6.90
C GLN A 13 -7.27 -9.38 6.46
N LEU A 14 -7.88 -8.21 6.32
CA LEU A 14 -9.27 -8.07 5.88
C LEU A 14 -9.44 -8.50 4.41
N ALA A 15 -8.53 -8.06 3.53
CA ALA A 15 -8.58 -8.43 2.12
C ALA A 15 -8.39 -9.93 1.92
N LYS A 16 -7.44 -10.54 2.65
CA LYS A 16 -7.19 -11.98 2.66
C LYS A 16 -8.43 -12.76 3.07
N SER A 17 -9.09 -12.39 4.16
CA SER A 17 -10.32 -13.06 4.61
C SER A 17 -11.42 -13.01 3.56
N ARG A 18 -11.58 -11.88 2.85
CA ARG A 18 -12.57 -11.76 1.77
C ARG A 18 -12.23 -12.64 0.56
N LEU A 19 -10.97 -12.67 0.14
CA LEU A 19 -10.51 -13.53 -0.96
C LEU A 19 -10.71 -15.01 -0.64
N GLN A 20 -10.38 -15.42 0.59
CA GLN A 20 -10.57 -16.79 1.07
C GLN A 20 -12.05 -17.18 1.14
N ALA A 21 -12.93 -16.32 1.69
CA ALA A 21 -14.36 -16.58 1.75
C ALA A 21 -15.00 -16.72 0.35
N ALA A 22 -14.48 -15.98 -0.62
CA ALA A 22 -14.91 -16.05 -2.02
C ALA A 22 -14.26 -17.20 -2.81
N HIS A 23 -13.40 -18.01 -2.19
CA HIS A 23 -12.63 -19.09 -2.84
C HIS A 23 -11.83 -18.61 -4.06
N ILE A 24 -11.35 -17.37 -4.03
CA ILE A 24 -10.55 -16.78 -5.12
C ILE A 24 -9.07 -17.17 -4.91
N PRO A 25 -8.40 -17.83 -5.87
CA PRO A 25 -6.97 -18.11 -5.79
C PRO A 25 -6.15 -16.82 -5.81
N PHE A 26 -5.14 -16.72 -4.94
CA PHE A 26 -4.24 -15.55 -4.92
C PHE A 26 -2.81 -15.90 -4.53
N LYS A 27 -1.88 -15.08 -5.02
CA LYS A 27 -0.48 -15.00 -4.59
C LYS A 27 -0.22 -13.63 -3.98
N VAL A 28 0.56 -13.58 -2.91
CA VAL A 28 0.89 -12.33 -2.23
C VAL A 28 2.38 -12.02 -2.37
N MET A 29 2.70 -10.76 -2.67
CA MET A 29 4.06 -10.22 -2.65
C MET A 29 4.10 -9.04 -1.69
N ILE A 30 5.10 -9.03 -0.80
CA ILE A 30 5.36 -7.90 0.07
C ILE A 30 6.33 -6.96 -0.66
N GLY A 31 5.83 -5.81 -1.07
CA GLY A 31 6.64 -4.74 -1.62
C GLY A 31 7.41 -4.02 -0.51
N ALA A 32 8.67 -3.69 -0.78
CA ALA A 32 9.42 -2.79 0.08
C ALA A 32 9.02 -1.34 -0.23
N SER A 33 8.67 -0.59 0.81
CA SER A 33 8.61 0.87 0.73
C SER A 33 10.01 1.39 1.06
N PHE A 34 10.57 2.25 0.23
CA PHE A 34 11.88 2.88 0.43
C PHE A 34 11.75 4.40 0.51
N ASN A 35 10.66 4.88 1.10
CA ASN A 35 10.44 6.32 1.18
C ASN A 35 11.51 6.97 2.07
N ARG A 36 12.26 7.92 1.52
CA ARG A 36 13.33 8.64 2.21
C ARG A 36 12.84 9.78 3.11
N TYR A 37 11.58 10.18 2.97
CA TYR A 37 11.00 11.36 3.61
C TYR A 37 10.03 11.01 4.75
N PHE A 38 9.40 9.84 4.67
CA PHE A 38 8.40 9.40 5.62
C PHE A 38 8.84 8.11 6.29
N GLU A 39 8.63 8.03 7.60
CA GLU A 39 8.79 6.77 8.32
C GLU A 39 7.82 5.73 7.79
N ILE A 40 8.26 4.48 7.79
CA ILE A 40 7.45 3.35 7.36
C ILE A 40 7.03 2.61 8.61
N ALA A 41 5.74 2.26 8.70
CA ALA A 41 5.23 1.50 9.81
C ALA A 41 6.02 0.19 9.98
N ASN A 42 6.36 -0.13 11.23
CA ASN A 42 7.00 -1.40 11.55
C ASN A 42 6.05 -2.59 11.33
N GLU A 43 4.75 -2.34 11.43
CA GLU A 43 3.68 -3.33 11.33
C GLU A 43 2.53 -2.86 10.44
N GLY A 44 1.67 -3.81 10.08
CA GLY A 44 0.54 -3.57 9.17
C GLY A 44 0.95 -3.68 7.71
N LEU A 45 0.14 -4.41 6.95
CA LEU A 45 0.27 -4.52 5.50
C LEU A 45 -1.04 -4.07 4.87
N TYR A 46 -0.95 -3.30 3.81
CA TYR A 46 -2.09 -2.78 3.07
C TYR A 46 -1.97 -3.16 1.60
N VAL A 47 -3.11 -3.38 0.94
CA VAL A 47 -3.15 -3.74 -0.47
C VAL A 47 -2.79 -2.52 -1.32
N ALA A 48 -1.67 -2.59 -2.04
CA ALA A 48 -1.24 -1.55 -2.99
C ALA A 48 -1.84 -1.75 -4.37
N ARG A 49 -1.84 -2.99 -4.85
CA ARG A 49 -2.22 -3.32 -6.23
C ARG A 49 -2.73 -4.75 -6.29
N ILE A 50 -3.68 -4.97 -7.19
CA ILE A 50 -4.14 -6.30 -7.58
C ILE A 50 -4.04 -6.41 -9.10
N THR A 51 -3.45 -7.52 -9.56
CA THR A 51 -3.36 -7.86 -10.98
C THR A 51 -3.93 -9.26 -11.17
N GLY A 52 -4.81 -9.45 -12.15
CA GLY A 52 -5.25 -10.79 -12.55
C GLY A 52 -4.24 -11.44 -13.50
N VAL A 53 -3.81 -12.66 -13.21
CA VAL A 53 -2.88 -13.46 -14.03
C VAL A 53 -3.34 -14.91 -13.99
N ASP A 54 -3.66 -15.50 -15.15
CA ASP A 54 -4.01 -16.92 -15.32
C ASP A 54 -4.95 -17.47 -14.23
N GLU A 55 -6.10 -16.82 -14.06
CA GLU A 55 -7.15 -17.15 -13.06
C GLU A 55 -6.75 -16.95 -11.58
N CYS A 56 -5.55 -16.42 -11.31
CA CYS A 56 -5.05 -16.10 -9.99
C CYS A 56 -4.95 -14.58 -9.81
N LEU A 57 -5.24 -14.09 -8.60
CA LEU A 57 -4.95 -12.71 -8.24
C LEU A 57 -3.54 -12.58 -7.66
N HIS A 58 -2.72 -11.75 -8.28
CA HIS A 58 -1.44 -11.31 -7.71
C HIS A 58 -1.69 -10.05 -6.89
N VAL A 59 -1.51 -10.15 -5.57
CA VAL A 59 -1.74 -9.07 -4.61
C VAL A 59 -0.39 -8.52 -4.15
N LEU A 60 -0.14 -7.26 -4.45
CA LEU A 60 0.98 -6.52 -3.89
C LEU A 60 0.53 -5.85 -2.60
N VAL A 61 1.21 -6.13 -1.50
CA VAL A 61 0.99 -5.48 -0.21
C VAL A 61 2.21 -4.68 0.22
N TYR A 62 2.01 -3.57 0.92
CA TYR A 62 3.08 -2.70 1.40
C TYR A 62 2.84 -2.29 2.85
N ARG A 63 3.92 -1.93 3.55
CA ARG A 63 3.80 -1.27 4.85
C ARG A 63 3.46 0.21 4.65
N PRO A 64 2.44 0.74 5.35
CA PRO A 64 2.02 2.12 5.15
C PRO A 64 3.12 3.08 5.59
N MET A 65 3.15 4.25 4.97
CA MET A 65 3.91 5.38 5.48
C MET A 65 3.19 5.91 6.73
N ILE A 66 3.93 6.12 7.80
CA ILE A 66 3.45 6.88 8.95
C ILE A 66 3.57 8.35 8.58
N ALA A 67 2.56 9.15 8.92
CA ALA A 67 2.75 10.59 8.95
C ALA A 67 3.88 10.87 9.96
N SER A 68 5.06 11.23 9.46
CA SER A 68 6.08 11.80 10.33
C SER A 68 5.54 13.11 10.89
N ASP A 69 6.06 13.56 12.03
CA ASP A 69 5.77 14.88 12.62
C ASP A 69 6.30 16.05 11.74
N PHE A 70 6.16 15.96 10.41
CA PHE A 70 6.32 17.04 9.45
C PHE A 70 5.38 18.24 9.74
N GLY A 71 4.59 18.18 10.82
CA GLY A 71 3.93 19.33 11.45
C GLY A 71 4.84 20.29 12.22
N ARG A 72 6.17 20.08 12.25
CA ARG A 72 7.15 21.05 12.80
C ARG A 72 8.23 21.53 11.82
N SER A 73 8.06 21.34 10.51
CA SER A 73 8.92 22.04 9.55
C SER A 73 8.35 23.44 9.32
N ILE A 74 8.95 24.44 9.95
CA ILE A 74 8.62 25.87 9.75
C ILE A 74 9.23 26.41 8.44
N GLU A 75 10.11 25.64 7.80
CA GLU A 75 10.75 26.02 6.55
C GLU A 75 10.17 25.18 5.40
N VAL A 76 9.25 25.80 4.67
CA VAL A 76 9.00 25.47 3.27
C VAL A 76 10.00 26.30 2.48
N ASP A 77 11.21 25.79 2.29
CA ASP A 77 12.17 26.39 1.36
C ASP A 77 11.68 26.11 -0.06
N TYR A 78 10.93 27.05 -0.62
CA TYR A 78 10.68 27.08 -2.05
C TYR A 78 12.02 27.11 -2.78
N ALA A 79 12.17 26.29 -3.81
CA ALA A 79 13.33 26.36 -4.69
C ALA A 79 13.47 27.81 -5.17
N LYS A 80 14.59 28.47 -4.83
CA LYS A 80 14.85 29.84 -5.25
C LYS A 80 14.74 29.89 -6.77
N GLU A 81 13.89 30.76 -7.29
CA GLU A 81 13.87 31.07 -8.71
C GLU A 81 15.25 31.63 -9.07
N ASN A 82 15.94 30.95 -9.98
CA ASN A 82 17.13 31.48 -10.60
C ASN A 82 16.69 32.59 -11.56
N ILE A 83 16.80 33.85 -11.11
CA ILE A 83 16.77 35.04 -11.96
C ILE A 83 18.17 35.27 -12.52
#